data_AF-A0A2G8KPR2-F1
#
_entry.id   AF-A0A2G8KPR2-F1
#
_cell.length_a   1.000
_cell.length_b   1.000
_cell.length_c   1.000
_cell.angle_alpha   90.00
_cell.angle_beta   90.00
_cell.angle_gamma   90.00
#
_symmetry.space_group_name_H-M   'P 1'
#
loop_
_entity.id
_entity.type
_entity.pdbx_description
1 polymer ?
#
loop_
_entity_poly.entity_id
_entity_poly.type
_entity_poly.pdbx_seq_one_letter_code
_entity_poly.pdbx_strand_id
1 'polypeptide(L)'
;MFWTRLTGKAMELAAVLGLFLGVSAWLLSSLVLHREFNLSKFLENTSDTNFEFSMLIGNLTSIISGGAIAVVASIITQPPIDETLETEIWEKTRDIDNPLSPWTELYVKEFSITEKKLVFNRPSLYQMREEFKVTFRTAIILGLSLTLFFIIVWPVILASVQIFSEGLFRWWIALADVWAFTAAIFIIVVPLATEISDMVKQIRSSRDTRRVQPATNGVTQGAVQGEGSTRKPIVTISEQA
;
A
#
# COMPACT_ATOMS: atom_id res chain seq x y z
N MET A 1 4.44 3.98 5.95
CA MET A 1 4.11 3.70 7.37
C MET A 1 5.31 3.60 8.33
N PHE A 2 6.57 3.68 7.88
CA PHE A 2 7.74 3.66 8.80
C PHE A 2 8.25 5.05 9.19
N TRP A 3 7.87 6.07 8.44
CA TRP A 3 8.35 7.44 8.64
C TRP A 3 7.21 8.41 8.35
N THR A 4 6.78 9.11 9.40
CA THR A 4 5.61 10.01 9.38
C THR A 4 5.84 11.26 8.55
N ARG A 5 7.11 11.64 8.32
CA ARG A 5 7.48 12.82 7.51
C ARG A 5 7.51 12.54 6.01
N LEU A 6 7.35 11.29 5.57
CA LEU A 6 7.39 10.93 4.15
C LEU A 6 6.18 11.54 3.41
N THR A 7 6.42 12.38 2.41
CA THR A 7 5.35 13.07 1.68
C THR A 7 5.07 12.41 0.32
N GLY A 8 3.80 12.43 -0.12
CA GLY A 8 3.40 11.88 -1.43
C GLY A 8 4.16 12.48 -2.60
N LYS A 9 4.26 13.82 -2.63
CA LYS A 9 5.00 14.57 -3.66
C LYS A 9 6.48 14.17 -3.73
N ALA A 10 7.12 13.94 -2.57
CA ALA A 10 8.51 13.51 -2.54
C ALA A 10 8.67 12.08 -3.07
N MET A 11 7.72 11.17 -2.78
CA MET A 11 7.75 9.80 -3.32
C MET A 11 7.58 9.77 -4.83
N GLU A 12 6.65 10.54 -5.38
CA GLU A 12 6.42 10.64 -6.83
C GLU A 12 7.68 11.16 -7.53
N LEU A 13 8.26 12.26 -7.03
CA LEU A 13 9.48 12.84 -7.57
C LEU A 13 10.65 11.85 -7.51
N ALA A 14 10.82 11.19 -6.36
CA ALA A 14 11.88 10.22 -6.14
C ALA A 14 11.78 9.01 -7.07
N ALA A 15 10.57 8.49 -7.31
CA ALA A 15 10.35 7.37 -8.22
C ALA A 15 10.75 7.72 -9.65
N VAL A 16 10.37 8.91 -10.12
CA VAL A 16 10.67 9.39 -11.48
C VAL A 16 12.18 9.66 -11.63
N LEU A 17 12.78 10.42 -10.72
CA LEU A 17 14.20 10.75 -10.80
C LEU A 17 15.10 9.52 -10.60
N GLY A 18 14.75 8.64 -9.66
CA GLY A 18 15.48 7.38 -9.45
C GLY A 18 15.50 6.51 -10.70
N LEU A 19 14.36 6.39 -11.39
CA LEU A 19 14.28 5.67 -12.66
C LEU A 19 15.23 6.27 -13.71
N PHE A 20 15.18 7.58 -13.92
CA PHE A 20 16.06 8.23 -14.92
C PHE A 20 17.54 8.08 -14.58
N LEU A 21 17.91 8.22 -13.31
CA LEU A 21 19.28 8.02 -12.85
C LEU A 21 19.73 6.56 -13.03
N GLY A 22 18.87 5.60 -12.73
CA GLY A 22 19.14 4.17 -12.91
C GLY A 22 19.33 3.78 -14.38
N VAL A 23 18.43 4.23 -15.26
CA VAL A 23 18.55 3.98 -16.72
C VAL A 23 19.80 4.66 -17.27
N SER A 24 20.09 5.89 -16.85
CA SER A 24 21.31 6.58 -17.27
C SER A 24 22.55 5.83 -16.80
N ALA A 25 22.60 5.40 -15.53
CA ALA A 25 23.71 4.64 -14.97
C ALA A 25 23.92 3.29 -15.69
N TRP A 26 22.83 2.59 -16.02
CA TRP A 26 22.87 1.35 -16.78
C TRP A 26 23.46 1.55 -18.20
N LEU A 27 23.00 2.57 -18.91
CA LEU A 27 23.49 2.89 -20.26
C LEU A 27 24.96 3.37 -20.24
N LEU A 28 25.32 4.21 -19.26
CA LEU A 28 26.69 4.67 -19.09
C LEU A 28 27.63 3.52 -18.72
N SER A 29 27.24 2.64 -17.79
CA SER A 29 28.07 1.50 -17.41
C SER A 29 28.25 0.54 -18.59
N SER A 30 27.19 0.32 -19.38
CA SER A 30 27.25 -0.47 -20.60
C SER A 30 28.25 0.11 -21.60
N LEU A 31 28.24 1.43 -21.82
CA LEU A 31 29.18 2.13 -22.70
C LEU A 31 30.64 1.99 -22.23
N VAL A 32 30.88 2.17 -20.93
CA VAL A 32 32.24 2.11 -20.35
C VAL A 32 32.81 0.69 -20.40
N LEU A 33 31.98 -0.32 -20.12
CA LEU A 33 32.40 -1.72 -20.04
C LEU A 33 32.56 -2.38 -21.41
N HIS A 34 31.65 -2.11 -22.36
CA HIS A 34 31.64 -2.82 -23.66
C HIS A 34 32.38 -2.05 -24.76
N ARG A 35 32.70 -0.77 -24.56
CA ARG A 35 33.43 0.14 -25.50
C ARG A 35 32.85 0.25 -26.93
N GLU A 36 31.77 -0.46 -27.26
CA GLU A 36 31.05 -0.39 -28.53
C GLU A 36 29.56 -0.11 -28.27
N PHE A 37 29.08 1.08 -28.63
CA PHE A 37 27.65 1.39 -28.59
C PHE A 37 27.03 1.07 -29.96
N ASN A 38 26.56 -0.16 -30.13
CA ASN A 38 25.84 -0.54 -31.34
C ASN A 38 24.48 -1.13 -30.97
N LEU A 39 23.40 -0.44 -31.34
CA LEU A 39 22.03 -0.86 -31.06
C LEU A 39 21.71 -2.22 -31.70
N SER A 40 22.40 -2.57 -32.79
CA SER A 40 22.27 -3.87 -33.46
C SER A 40 22.91 -5.02 -32.69
N LYS A 41 23.90 -4.75 -31.83
CA LYS A 41 24.48 -5.73 -30.89
C LYS A 41 23.85 -5.68 -29.50
N PHE A 42 22.80 -4.87 -29.29
CA PHE A 42 22.15 -4.74 -27.98
C PHE A 42 21.66 -6.09 -27.45
N LEU A 43 21.03 -6.88 -28.32
CA LEU A 43 20.53 -8.22 -27.96
C LEU A 43 21.66 -9.22 -27.69
N GLU A 44 22.79 -9.08 -28.37
CA GLU A 44 23.97 -9.95 -28.22
C GLU A 44 24.73 -9.62 -26.92
N ASN A 45 24.94 -8.32 -26.66
CA ASN A 45 25.52 -7.82 -25.43
C ASN A 45 24.66 -8.15 -24.20
N THR A 46 23.34 -8.27 -24.35
CA THR A 46 22.40 -8.66 -23.26
C THR A 46 22.72 -10.03 -22.66
N SER A 47 23.38 -10.91 -23.42
CA SER A 47 23.74 -12.27 -22.98
C SER A 47 25.13 -12.38 -22.35
N ASP A 48 25.91 -11.29 -22.31
CA ASP A 48 27.27 -11.29 -21.77
C ASP A 48 27.26 -10.98 -20.26
N THR A 49 28.22 -11.56 -19.54
CA THR A 49 28.40 -11.42 -18.08
C THR A 49 28.55 -9.95 -17.66
N ASN A 50 29.12 -9.12 -18.54
CA ASN A 50 29.30 -7.67 -18.34
C ASN A 50 27.99 -6.88 -18.38
N PHE A 51 26.95 -7.43 -19.03
CA PHE A 51 25.64 -6.83 -19.09
C PHE A 51 24.83 -7.05 -17.81
N GLU A 52 24.96 -8.22 -17.18
CA GLU A 52 24.39 -8.48 -15.85
C GLU A 52 24.92 -7.48 -14.82
N PHE A 53 26.22 -7.19 -14.84
CA PHE A 53 26.83 -6.19 -13.96
C PHE A 53 26.33 -4.77 -14.24
N SER A 54 26.11 -4.42 -15.51
CA SER A 54 25.56 -3.12 -15.91
C SER A 54 24.10 -2.95 -15.44
N MET A 55 23.27 -3.98 -15.57
CA MET A 55 21.90 -3.98 -15.04
C MET A 55 21.88 -3.85 -13.51
N LEU A 56 22.80 -4.54 -12.83
CA LEU A 56 22.94 -4.45 -11.37
C LEU A 56 23.27 -3.02 -10.93
N ILE A 57 24.23 -2.36 -11.59
CA ILE A 57 24.60 -0.96 -11.30
C ILE A 57 23.39 -0.02 -11.47
N GLY A 58 22.66 -0.18 -12.58
CA GLY A 58 21.46 0.62 -12.86
C GLY A 58 20.38 0.44 -11.80
N ASN A 59 20.06 -0.81 -11.47
CA ASN A 59 19.05 -1.14 -10.45
C ASN A 59 19.44 -0.61 -9.07
N LEU A 60 20.70 -0.81 -8.66
CA LEU A 60 21.18 -0.34 -7.36
C LEU A 60 21.16 1.20 -7.29
N THR A 61 21.57 1.87 -8.37
CA THR A 61 21.54 3.33 -8.47
C THR A 61 20.11 3.84 -8.39
N SER A 62 19.16 3.21 -9.10
CA SER A 62 17.74 3.58 -9.05
C SER A 62 17.18 3.50 -7.63
N ILE A 63 17.41 2.38 -6.93
CA ILE A 63 16.89 2.15 -5.58
C ILE A 63 17.52 3.11 -4.58
N ILE A 64 18.85 3.24 -4.57
CA ILE A 64 19.56 4.07 -3.59
C ILE A 64 19.28 5.56 -3.83
N SER A 65 19.38 6.02 -5.08
CA SER A 65 19.14 7.43 -5.40
C SER A 65 17.67 7.81 -5.19
N GLY A 66 16.72 6.96 -5.61
CA GLY A 66 15.29 7.17 -5.34
C GLY A 66 15.00 7.25 -3.84
N GLY A 67 15.52 6.30 -3.05
CA GLY A 67 15.38 6.32 -1.59
C GLY A 67 15.96 7.59 -0.94
N ALA A 68 17.18 7.98 -1.34
CA ALA A 68 17.82 9.19 -0.84
C ALA A 68 17.04 10.46 -1.22
N ILE A 69 16.59 10.59 -2.47
CA ILE A 69 15.78 11.71 -2.94
C ILE A 69 14.48 11.78 -2.15
N ALA A 70 13.78 10.65 -1.93
CA ALA A 70 12.55 10.62 -1.15
C ALA A 70 12.76 11.12 0.28
N VAL A 71 13.87 10.73 0.92
CA VAL A 71 14.23 11.17 2.27
C VAL A 71 14.56 12.66 2.30
N VAL A 72 15.47 13.12 1.44
CA VAL A 72 15.91 14.52 1.41
C VAL A 72 14.75 15.45 1.07
N ALA A 73 13.99 15.14 0.02
CA ALA A 73 12.84 15.95 -0.38
C ALA A 73 11.76 15.99 0.71
N SER A 74 11.52 14.89 1.42
CA SER A 74 10.57 14.87 2.55
C SER A 74 11.04 15.71 3.73
N ILE A 75 12.35 15.69 4.05
CA ILE A 75 12.91 16.53 5.13
C ILE A 75 12.79 18.02 4.80
N ILE A 76 13.00 18.40 3.54
CA ILE A 76 12.91 19.79 3.08
C ILE A 76 11.45 20.27 3.04
N THR A 77 10.54 19.43 2.57
CA THR A 77 9.13 19.83 2.35
C THR A 77 8.29 19.79 3.62
N GLN A 78 8.58 18.88 4.55
CA GLN A 78 7.78 18.69 5.76
C GLN A 78 8.60 19.05 7.01
N PRO A 79 8.16 20.01 7.85
CA PRO A 79 8.81 20.29 9.12
C PRO A 79 8.73 19.08 10.08
N PRO A 80 9.51 19.07 11.18
CA PRO A 80 9.36 18.07 12.24
C PRO A 80 7.90 17.99 12.70
N ILE A 81 7.38 16.76 12.82
CA ILE A 81 6.00 16.51 13.21
C ILE A 81 5.93 16.58 14.73
N ASP A 82 5.03 17.42 15.22
CA ASP A 82 4.61 17.45 16.63
C ASP A 82 3.50 16.42 16.89
N GLU A 83 3.31 16.05 18.16
CA GLU A 83 2.31 15.08 18.61
C GLU A 83 0.87 15.47 18.20
N THR A 84 0.60 16.78 18.18
CA THR A 84 -0.68 17.34 17.71
C THR A 84 -0.94 17.03 16.23
N LEU A 85 0.07 17.28 15.38
CA LEU A 85 0.00 17.03 13.94
C LEU A 85 -0.05 15.53 13.62
N GLU A 86 0.64 14.69 14.39
CA GLU A 86 0.55 13.22 14.26
C GLU A 86 -0.88 12.72 14.50
N THR A 87 -1.53 13.26 15.54
CA THR A 87 -2.93 12.93 15.82
C THR A 87 -3.85 13.44 14.71
N GLU A 88 -3.62 14.64 14.18
CA GLU A 88 -4.41 15.17 13.04
C GLU A 88 -4.26 14.29 11.78
N ILE A 89 -3.05 13.86 11.45
CA ILE A 89 -2.79 12.95 10.31
C ILE A 89 -3.51 11.62 10.51
N TRP A 90 -3.52 11.12 11.75
CA TRP A 90 -4.26 9.91 12.10
C TRP A 90 -5.76 10.10 11.93
N GLU A 91 -6.33 11.21 12.39
CA GLU A 91 -7.75 11.51 12.21
C GLU A 91 -8.13 11.55 10.72
N LYS A 92 -7.34 12.23 9.89
CA LYS A 92 -7.54 12.22 8.43
C LYS A 92 -7.47 10.83 7.82
N THR A 93 -6.54 9.99 8.29
CA THR A 93 -6.42 8.60 7.83
C THR A 93 -7.61 7.77 8.30
N ARG A 94 -8.14 8.07 9.49
CA ARG A 94 -9.29 7.39 10.09
C ARG A 94 -10.62 7.74 9.45
N ASP A 95 -10.71 8.91 8.83
CA ASP A 95 -11.87 9.30 8.04
C ASP A 95 -11.92 8.58 6.67
N ILE A 96 -10.82 7.97 6.22
CA ILE A 96 -10.79 7.12 5.03
C ILE A 96 -11.39 5.76 5.42
N ASP A 97 -12.69 5.60 5.21
CA ASP A 97 -13.39 4.37 5.57
C ASP A 97 -14.12 3.75 4.38
N ASN A 98 -14.15 2.42 4.32
CA ASN A 98 -14.98 1.70 3.37
C ASN A 98 -16.40 1.62 3.92
N PRO A 99 -17.43 2.14 3.21
CA PRO A 99 -18.82 2.05 3.68
C PRO A 99 -19.31 0.60 3.87
N LEU A 100 -18.65 -0.38 3.25
CA LEU A 100 -19.02 -1.81 3.35
C LEU A 100 -18.35 -2.51 4.53
N SER A 101 -17.09 -2.19 4.79
CA SER A 101 -16.26 -2.82 5.81
C SER A 101 -15.51 -1.74 6.59
N PRO A 102 -16.19 -1.06 7.53
CA PRO A 102 -15.57 0.01 8.27
C PRO A 102 -14.41 -0.55 9.09
N TRP A 103 -13.18 -0.17 8.73
CA TRP A 103 -11.98 -0.81 9.27
C TRP A 103 -11.96 -0.67 10.79
N THR A 104 -12.44 0.48 11.27
CA THR A 104 -12.49 0.83 12.67
C THR A 104 -13.22 -0.21 13.52
N GLU A 105 -14.37 -0.69 13.06
CA GLU A 105 -15.19 -1.67 13.79
C GLU A 105 -14.56 -3.06 13.75
N LEU A 106 -13.97 -3.44 12.60
CA LEU A 106 -13.31 -4.73 12.42
C LEU A 106 -12.16 -4.90 13.41
N TYR A 107 -11.28 -3.89 13.52
CA TYR A 107 -10.13 -3.96 14.41
C TYR A 107 -10.52 -3.84 15.88
N VAL A 108 -11.53 -3.04 16.23
CA VAL A 108 -12.07 -3.01 17.61
C VAL A 108 -12.55 -4.40 18.03
N LYS A 109 -13.23 -5.12 17.13
CA LYS A 109 -13.68 -6.50 17.38
C LYS A 109 -12.50 -7.49 17.44
N GLU A 110 -11.56 -7.41 16.50
CA GLU A 110 -10.43 -8.33 16.40
C GLU A 110 -9.50 -8.24 17.61
N PHE A 111 -9.19 -7.02 18.07
CA PHE A 111 -8.38 -6.80 19.27
C PHE A 111 -9.21 -6.78 20.57
N SER A 112 -10.53 -6.97 20.49
CA SER A 112 -11.44 -6.94 21.65
C SER A 112 -11.26 -5.69 22.52
N ILE A 113 -11.11 -4.52 21.87
CA ILE A 113 -10.87 -3.24 22.57
C ILE A 113 -12.10 -2.89 23.40
N THR A 114 -11.92 -2.62 24.69
CA THR A 114 -13.02 -2.29 25.60
C THR A 114 -13.72 -1.01 25.16
N GLU A 115 -15.05 -1.03 25.01
CA GLU A 115 -15.87 0.12 24.58
C GLU A 115 -15.63 1.39 25.41
N LYS A 116 -15.38 1.24 26.72
CA LYS A 116 -15.06 2.36 27.63
C LYS A 116 -13.80 3.14 27.24
N LYS A 117 -12.91 2.54 26.45
CA LYS A 117 -11.66 3.15 25.98
C LYS A 117 -11.84 3.83 24.62
N LEU A 118 -12.97 3.64 23.93
CA LEU A 118 -13.20 4.20 22.60
C LEU A 118 -13.59 5.68 22.68
N VAL A 119 -13.08 6.47 21.74
CA VAL A 119 -13.47 7.87 21.54
C VAL A 119 -14.37 7.91 20.32
N PHE A 120 -15.64 8.31 20.49
CA PHE A 120 -16.67 8.26 19.43
C PHE A 120 -16.82 6.88 18.78
N ASN A 121 -16.77 5.79 19.57
CA ASN A 121 -16.84 4.40 19.08
C ASN A 121 -15.67 4.00 18.14
N ARG A 122 -14.56 4.73 18.17
CA ARG A 122 -13.35 4.48 17.36
C ARG A 122 -12.11 4.42 18.26
N PRO A 123 -11.08 3.63 17.91
CA PRO A 123 -9.83 3.58 18.65
C PRO A 123 -8.98 4.82 18.34
N SER A 124 -8.23 5.27 19.35
CA SER A 124 -7.24 6.35 19.22
C SER A 124 -5.91 5.84 18.65
N LEU A 125 -5.08 6.76 18.15
CA LEU A 125 -3.74 6.44 17.62
C LEU A 125 -2.89 5.65 18.62
N TYR A 126 -2.88 6.05 19.90
CA TYR A 126 -2.07 5.39 20.93
C TYR A 126 -2.53 3.95 21.19
N GLN A 127 -3.84 3.73 21.20
CA GLN A 127 -4.41 2.39 21.39
C GLN A 127 -4.02 1.47 20.24
N MET A 128 -4.20 1.93 19.00
CA MET A 128 -3.79 1.16 17.83
C MET A 128 -2.29 0.87 17.88
N ARG A 129 -1.47 1.87 18.19
CA ARG A 129 -0.02 1.67 18.32
C ARG A 129 0.31 0.59 19.34
N GLU A 130 -0.36 0.57 20.49
CA GLU A 130 -0.17 -0.43 21.54
C GLU A 130 -0.47 -1.85 21.03
N GLU A 131 -1.65 -2.04 20.41
CA GLU A 131 -2.06 -3.36 19.90
C GLU A 131 -1.14 -3.86 18.78
N PHE A 132 -0.63 -2.95 17.93
CA PHE A 132 0.23 -3.31 16.83
C PHE A 132 1.72 -3.44 17.18
N LYS A 133 2.19 -3.17 18.41
CA LYS A 133 3.63 -3.22 18.75
C LYS A 133 4.28 -4.56 18.42
N VAL A 134 3.59 -5.65 18.75
CA VAL A 134 4.11 -7.00 18.53
C VAL A 134 4.17 -7.31 17.05
N THR A 135 3.07 -7.07 16.32
CA THR A 135 2.99 -7.26 14.86
C THR A 135 4.06 -6.45 14.14
N PHE A 136 4.26 -5.20 14.55
CA PHE A 136 5.28 -4.32 13.99
C PHE A 136 6.70 -4.86 14.22
N ARG A 137 7.00 -5.30 15.44
CA ARG A 137 8.31 -5.91 15.75
C ARG A 137 8.52 -7.20 14.95
N THR A 138 7.50 -8.04 14.83
CA THR A 138 7.56 -9.27 14.03
C THR A 138 7.81 -8.95 12.56
N ALA A 139 7.13 -7.96 12.00
CA ALA A 139 7.33 -7.53 10.62
C ALA A 139 8.76 -7.05 10.36
N ILE A 140 9.32 -6.25 11.28
CA ILE A 140 10.72 -5.80 11.18
C ILE A 140 11.69 -6.97 11.28
N ILE A 141 11.53 -7.86 12.27
CA ILE A 141 12.44 -9.00 12.46
C ILE A 141 12.40 -9.92 11.25
N LEU A 142 11.22 -10.28 10.76
CA LEU A 142 11.07 -11.14 9.58
C LEU A 142 11.61 -10.45 8.33
N GLY A 143 11.30 -9.18 8.12
CA GLY A 143 11.79 -8.40 6.99
C GLY A 143 13.32 -8.27 6.96
N LEU A 144 13.94 -7.96 8.10
CA LEU A 144 15.40 -7.91 8.22
C LEU A 144 16.03 -9.29 8.06
N SER A 145 15.46 -10.32 8.67
CA SER A 145 15.98 -11.70 8.55
C SER A 145 15.95 -12.18 7.11
N LEU A 146 14.85 -11.93 6.40
CA LEU A 146 14.69 -12.28 4.99
C LEU A 146 15.67 -11.49 4.10
N THR A 147 15.85 -10.20 4.39
CA THR A 147 16.81 -9.36 3.67
C THR A 147 18.25 -9.86 3.86
N LEU A 148 18.64 -10.18 5.09
CA LEU A 148 19.96 -10.75 5.39
C LEU A 148 20.16 -12.12 4.74
N PHE A 149 19.10 -12.94 4.69
CA PHE A 149 19.13 -14.21 3.98
C PHE A 149 19.44 -14.00 2.49
N PHE A 150 18.75 -13.10 1.80
CA PHE A 150 18.98 -12.85 0.37
C PHE A 150 20.28 -12.11 0.06
N ILE A 151 20.78 -11.27 0.97
CA ILE A 151 22.02 -10.51 0.72
C ILE A 151 23.26 -11.32 1.08
N ILE A 152 23.20 -12.17 2.10
CA ILE A 152 24.37 -12.87 2.64
C ILE A 152 24.30 -14.35 2.33
N VAL A 153 23.27 -15.02 2.85
CA VAL A 153 23.18 -16.48 2.78
C VAL A 153 23.04 -16.95 1.34
N TRP A 154 22.21 -16.26 0.57
CA TRP A 154 21.93 -16.60 -0.82
C TRP A 154 23.17 -16.52 -1.74
N PRO A 155 23.94 -15.41 -1.78
CA PRO A 155 25.20 -15.37 -2.53
C PRO A 155 26.25 -16.36 -2.04
N VAL A 156 26.33 -16.64 -0.73
CA VAL A 156 27.28 -17.62 -0.18
C VAL A 156 26.96 -19.04 -0.67
N ILE A 157 25.67 -19.42 -0.68
CA ILE A 157 25.23 -20.72 -1.23
C ILE A 157 25.60 -20.80 -2.71
N LEU A 158 25.29 -19.77 -3.50
CA LEU A 158 25.62 -19.76 -4.93
C LEU A 158 27.14 -19.81 -5.19
N ALA A 159 27.94 -19.08 -4.41
CA ALA A 159 29.40 -19.10 -4.54
C ALA A 159 30.02 -20.47 -4.22
N SER A 160 29.37 -21.26 -3.37
CA SER A 160 29.81 -22.63 -3.04
C SER A 160 29.56 -23.63 -4.17
N VAL A 161 28.62 -23.35 -5.07
CA VAL A 161 28.28 -24.20 -6.23
C VAL A 161 28.97 -23.62 -7.48
N GLN A 162 30.27 -23.89 -7.61
CA GLN A 162 31.11 -23.34 -8.69
C GLN A 162 30.71 -23.80 -10.11
N ILE A 163 29.98 -24.92 -10.23
CA ILE A 163 29.50 -25.46 -11.51
C ILE A 163 28.05 -25.87 -11.34
N PHE A 164 27.14 -25.11 -11.97
CA PHE A 164 25.71 -25.39 -11.92
C PHE A 164 25.37 -26.54 -12.88
N SER A 165 24.97 -27.69 -12.34
CA SER A 165 24.54 -28.80 -13.18
C SER A 165 23.21 -28.49 -13.85
N GLU A 166 22.98 -29.04 -15.05
CA GLU A 166 21.72 -28.86 -15.77
C GLU A 166 20.51 -29.31 -14.92
N GLY A 167 20.65 -30.40 -14.17
CA GLY A 167 19.60 -30.89 -13.27
C GLY A 167 19.28 -29.91 -12.14
N LEU A 168 20.30 -29.35 -11.49
CA LEU A 168 20.11 -28.35 -10.43
C LEU A 168 19.47 -27.07 -10.98
N PHE A 169 19.88 -26.65 -12.19
CA PHE A 169 19.29 -25.51 -12.87
C PHE A 169 17.81 -25.69 -13.16
N ARG A 170 17.43 -26.84 -13.73
CA ARG A 170 16.03 -27.17 -14.00
C ARG A 170 15.18 -27.17 -12.72
N TRP A 171 15.70 -27.74 -11.64
CA TRP A 171 14.99 -27.71 -10.34
C TRP A 171 14.84 -26.30 -9.78
N TRP A 172 15.87 -25.47 -9.91
CA TRP A 172 15.83 -24.09 -9.46
C TRP A 172 14.79 -23.25 -10.22
N ILE A 173 14.77 -23.35 -11.56
CA ILE A 173 13.77 -22.67 -12.39
C ILE A 173 12.36 -23.18 -12.04
N ALA A 174 12.17 -24.48 -11.91
CA ALA A 174 10.87 -25.05 -11.53
C ALA A 174 10.38 -24.53 -10.16
N LEU A 175 11.27 -24.38 -9.19
CA LEU A 175 10.94 -23.82 -7.89
C LEU A 175 10.53 -22.34 -7.99
N ALA A 176 11.28 -21.54 -8.77
CA ALA A 176 10.98 -20.13 -9.00
C ALA A 176 9.63 -19.94 -9.72
N ASP A 177 9.34 -20.76 -10.73
CA ASP A 177 8.08 -20.74 -11.46
C ASP A 177 6.90 -21.06 -10.54
N VAL A 178 6.99 -22.15 -9.76
CA VAL A 178 5.93 -22.53 -8.80
C VAL A 178 5.68 -21.42 -7.80
N TRP A 179 6.74 -20.79 -7.28
CA TRP A 179 6.62 -19.64 -6.39
C TRP A 179 5.90 -18.48 -7.07
N ALA A 180 6.32 -18.11 -8.29
CA ALA A 180 5.75 -16.99 -9.03
C ALA A 180 4.27 -17.20 -9.35
N PHE A 181 3.89 -18.39 -9.84
CA PHE A 181 2.48 -18.72 -10.11
C PHE A 181 1.65 -18.74 -8.84
N THR A 182 2.15 -19.32 -7.75
CA THR A 182 1.44 -19.35 -6.47
C THR A 182 1.21 -17.93 -5.94
N ALA A 183 2.24 -17.08 -5.98
CA ALA A 183 2.13 -15.68 -5.59
C ALA A 183 1.15 -14.90 -6.49
N ALA A 184 1.20 -15.11 -7.81
CA ALA A 184 0.29 -14.47 -8.75
C ALA A 184 -1.17 -14.86 -8.50
N ILE A 185 -1.45 -16.16 -8.30
CA ILE A 185 -2.78 -16.64 -7.94
C ILE A 185 -3.23 -16.00 -6.63
N PHE A 186 -2.38 -15.96 -5.61
CA PHE A 186 -2.71 -15.36 -4.31
C PHE A 186 -3.05 -13.88 -4.44
N ILE A 187 -2.23 -13.09 -5.13
CA ILE A 187 -2.41 -11.65 -5.31
C ILE A 187 -3.69 -11.33 -6.11
N ILE A 188 -4.09 -12.19 -7.05
CA ILE A 188 -5.31 -12.00 -7.84
C ILE A 188 -6.55 -12.46 -7.06
N VAL A 189 -6.51 -13.69 -6.52
CA VAL A 189 -7.69 -14.35 -5.98
C VAL A 189 -8.07 -13.80 -4.60
N VAL A 190 -7.11 -13.51 -3.73
CA VAL A 190 -7.42 -13.08 -2.35
C VAL A 190 -8.20 -11.76 -2.32
N PRO A 191 -7.75 -10.67 -2.96
CA PRO A 191 -8.49 -9.40 -2.98
C PRO A 191 -9.89 -9.56 -3.60
N LEU A 192 -10.00 -10.34 -4.69
CA LEU A 192 -11.29 -10.60 -5.31
C LEU A 192 -12.24 -11.37 -4.38
N ALA A 193 -11.74 -12.39 -3.70
CA ALA A 193 -12.52 -13.20 -2.77
C ALA A 193 -12.98 -12.37 -1.56
N THR A 194 -12.13 -11.49 -1.01
CA THR A 194 -12.50 -10.61 0.11
C THR A 194 -13.59 -9.61 -0.29
N GLU A 195 -13.45 -8.94 -1.43
CA GLU A 195 -14.44 -7.98 -1.92
C GLU A 195 -15.80 -8.65 -2.21
N ILE A 196 -15.80 -9.81 -2.86
CA ILE A 196 -17.03 -10.56 -3.12
C ILE A 196 -17.68 -11.01 -1.81
N SER A 197 -16.90 -11.50 -0.85
CA SER A 197 -17.41 -11.92 0.46
C SER A 197 -18.11 -10.78 1.20
N ASP A 198 -17.52 -9.58 1.17
CA ASP A 198 -18.06 -8.42 1.86
C ASP A 198 -19.32 -7.87 1.18
N MET A 199 -19.34 -7.82 -0.16
CA MET A 199 -20.56 -7.50 -0.92
C MET A 199 -21.70 -8.49 -0.63
N VAL A 200 -21.41 -9.80 -0.62
CA VAL A 200 -22.42 -10.84 -0.34
C VAL A 200 -22.95 -10.72 1.09
N LYS A 201 -22.09 -10.49 2.09
CA LYS A 201 -22.52 -10.25 3.48
C LYS A 201 -23.46 -9.05 3.56
N GLN A 202 -23.14 -7.94 2.89
CA GLN A 202 -23.98 -6.75 2.91
C GLN A 202 -25.33 -6.96 2.21
N ILE A 203 -25.36 -7.66 1.07
CA ILE A 203 -26.60 -8.01 0.37
C ILE A 203 -27.48 -8.90 1.26
N ARG A 204 -26.90 -9.89 1.95
CA ARG A 204 -27.63 -10.75 2.89
C ARG A 204 -28.21 -9.92 4.05
N SER A 205 -27.39 -9.09 4.69
CA SER A 205 -27.81 -8.20 5.79
C SER A 205 -28.96 -7.27 5.36
N SER A 206 -28.84 -6.62 4.19
CA SER A 206 -29.88 -5.73 3.66
C SER A 206 -31.20 -6.45 3.36
N ARG A 207 -31.14 -7.72 2.93
CA ARG A 207 -32.34 -8.55 2.71
C ARG A 207 -33.01 -8.92 4.03
N ASP A 208 -32.24 -9.26 5.05
CA ASP A 208 -32.77 -9.61 6.38
C ASP A 208 -33.42 -8.39 7.04
N THR A 209 -32.81 -7.20 6.97
CA THR A 209 -33.43 -5.95 7.46
C THR A 209 -34.76 -5.64 6.76
N ARG A 210 -34.85 -5.81 5.43
CA ARG A 210 -36.11 -5.61 4.68
C ARG A 210 -37.20 -6.61 5.07
N ARG A 211 -36.84 -7.84 5.45
CA ARG A 211 -37.79 -8.89 5.88
C ARG A 211 -38.36 -8.67 7.28
N VAL A 212 -37.67 -7.91 8.14
CA VAL A 212 -38.15 -7.56 9.49
C VAL A 212 -39.06 -6.32 9.48
N GLN A 213 -38.99 -5.46 8.46
CA GLN A 213 -39.82 -4.24 8.33
C GLN A 213 -41.12 -4.31 7.48
N PRO A 214 -41.77 -5.46 7.15
CA PRO A 214 -42.90 -5.45 6.22
C PRO A 214 -44.24 -4.95 6.79
N ALA A 215 -44.33 -4.35 8.00
CA ALA A 215 -45.63 -4.03 8.61
C ALA A 215 -45.79 -2.66 9.32
N THR A 216 -44.81 -1.75 9.30
CA THR A 216 -44.95 -0.48 10.06
C THR A 216 -45.08 0.77 9.20
N ASN A 217 -44.71 0.72 7.91
CA ASN A 217 -44.71 1.90 7.04
C ASN A 217 -45.99 2.07 6.19
N GLY A 218 -46.96 1.16 6.32
CA GLY A 218 -48.25 1.23 5.62
C GLY A 218 -49.34 2.04 6.33
N VAL A 219 -49.13 2.44 7.58
CA VAL A 219 -50.19 3.10 8.41
C VAL A 219 -49.94 4.60 8.62
N THR A 220 -48.72 5.11 8.40
CA THR A 220 -48.36 6.51 8.71
C THR A 220 -48.29 7.47 7.52
N GLN A 221 -48.51 7.01 6.28
CA GLN A 221 -48.56 7.91 5.11
C GLN A 221 -49.98 8.42 4.74
N GLY A 222 -51.03 7.99 5.46
CA GLY A 222 -52.42 8.40 5.17
C GLY A 222 -53.00 9.53 6.03
N ALA A 223 -52.28 10.05 7.04
CA ALA A 223 -52.90 10.89 8.08
C ALA A 223 -52.35 12.33 8.21
N VAL A 224 -51.50 12.80 7.30
CA VAL A 224 -50.93 14.17 7.39
C VAL A 224 -51.08 14.93 6.07
N GLN A 225 -52.25 14.81 5.43
CA GLN A 225 -52.58 15.63 4.25
C GLN A 225 -53.99 16.20 4.39
N GLY A 226 -54.12 17.20 5.25
CA GLY A 226 -55.38 17.90 5.42
C GLY A 226 -55.38 18.86 6.58
N GLU A 227 -54.58 19.92 6.54
CA GLU A 227 -54.91 21.18 7.22
C GLU A 227 -53.95 22.32 6.81
N GLY A 228 -54.51 23.48 6.51
CA GLY A 228 -53.84 24.75 6.84
C GLY A 228 -53.04 25.45 5.73
N SER A 229 -53.74 25.96 4.72
CA SER A 229 -53.34 27.14 3.95
C SER A 229 -52.90 28.29 4.88
N THR A 230 -51.67 28.80 4.74
CA THR A 230 -51.35 30.24 4.88
C THR A 230 -49.95 30.56 4.32
N ARG A 231 -49.90 31.47 3.33
CA ARG A 231 -48.69 32.07 2.75
C ARG A 231 -47.96 32.96 3.77
N LYS A 232 -46.62 33.07 3.66
CA LYS A 232 -45.82 34.32 3.78
C LYS A 232 -44.33 34.09 3.41
N PRO A 233 -43.53 35.13 3.12
CA PRO A 233 -42.94 35.34 1.79
C PRO A 233 -41.41 35.23 1.71
N ILE A 234 -40.92 35.20 0.47
CA ILE A 234 -39.51 35.29 0.06
C ILE A 234 -38.94 36.65 0.48
N VAL A 235 -37.83 36.64 1.21
CA VAL A 235 -37.02 37.83 1.50
C VAL A 235 -35.73 37.75 0.68
N THR A 236 -35.65 38.62 -0.32
CA THR A 236 -34.44 38.96 -1.06
C THR A 236 -33.61 39.91 -0.21
N ILE A 237 -32.34 39.60 0.05
CA ILE A 237 -31.40 40.56 0.66
C ILE A 237 -30.44 41.03 -0.45
N SER A 238 -30.63 42.28 -0.84
CA SER A 238 -29.68 43.09 -1.59
C SER A 238 -28.68 43.76 -0.63
N GLU A 239 -27.40 43.54 -0.92
CA GLU A 239 -26.28 44.48 -0.94
C GLU A 239 -26.46 45.90 -0.35
N GLN A 240 -25.60 46.27 0.61
CA GLN A 240 -24.95 47.59 0.89
C GLN A 240 -23.96 47.36 2.05
N ALA A 241 -22.75 47.92 2.18
CA ALA A 241 -21.93 48.86 1.43
C ALA A 241 -20.46 48.67 1.89
#